data_AF-A0A2U4CRL7-F1
#
_entry.id   AF-A0A2U4CRL7-F1
#
_cell.length_a   1.000
_cell.length_b   1.000
_cell.length_c   1.000
_cell.angle_alpha   90.00
_cell.angle_beta   90.00
_cell.angle_gamma   90.00
#
_symmetry.space_group_name_H-M   'P 1'
#
loop_
_entity.id
_entity.type
_entity.pdbx_description
1 polymer ?
#
loop_
_entity_poly.entity_id
_entity_poly.type
_entity_poly.pdbx_seq_one_letter_code
_entity_poly.pdbx_strand_id
1 'polypeptide(L)'
;MSLLRSLRSLRLCLVARAGSCPVGPLLLQSPQPWHTFHAGPWLSSSASSKELLMKLRRRTGYSFVNCKKALETCGGDLKQAESWLHKQAQKEGWSKAARLHGRKTKEGLIGLLQEGNTTVLVEVNCETDFVSRNLKFQQLVQQVALGTLLHCQSLKDQLSTYSKGFLNSSELSELPAGREREGCLRDQLALAIVQVKLLY
;
A
#
# COMPACT_ATOMS: atom_id res chain seq x y z
N MET A 1 -6.93 -19.22 7.55
CA MET A 1 -6.36 -20.31 6.72
C MET A 1 -6.92 -20.17 5.30
N SER A 2 -6.26 -19.69 4.24
CA SER A 2 -4.83 -19.43 4.02
C SER A 2 -4.66 -18.47 2.84
N LEU A 3 -5.20 -17.24 2.88
CA LEU A 3 -5.12 -16.21 1.81
C LEU A 3 -3.71 -15.90 1.26
N LEU A 4 -2.67 -16.44 1.88
CA LEU A 4 -1.31 -15.91 1.92
C LEU A 4 -0.26 -16.75 1.17
N ARG A 5 -0.67 -17.75 0.38
CA ARG A 5 0.28 -18.51 -0.46
C ARG A 5 1.02 -17.68 -1.52
N SER A 6 0.64 -16.42 -1.72
CA SER A 6 1.28 -15.46 -2.63
C SER A 6 2.35 -14.58 -1.97
N LEU A 7 2.57 -14.69 -0.66
CA LEU A 7 3.74 -14.10 -0.01
C LEU A 7 4.67 -15.25 0.35
N ARG A 8 5.56 -15.61 -0.59
CA ARG A 8 6.75 -16.40 -0.24
C ARG A 8 7.75 -15.42 0.35
N SER A 9 8.46 -15.81 1.39
CA SER A 9 9.47 -14.98 2.04
C SER A 9 10.84 -15.62 1.73
N LEU A 10 11.51 -15.18 0.66
CA LEU A 10 12.93 -15.46 0.48
C LEU A 10 13.80 -14.46 1.27
N ARG A 11 14.23 -14.91 2.45
CA ARG A 11 15.57 -14.90 3.05
C ARG A 11 16.53 -13.74 2.73
N LEU A 12 16.66 -12.78 3.65
CA LEU A 12 17.85 -12.53 4.49
C LEU A 12 17.60 -11.28 5.38
N CYS A 13 17.24 -11.46 6.66
CA CYS A 13 17.45 -10.41 7.66
C CYS A 13 18.90 -10.45 8.11
N LEU A 14 19.78 -9.70 7.44
CA LEU A 14 21.14 -9.50 7.92
C LEU A 14 21.18 -8.27 8.82
N VAL A 15 21.27 -8.47 10.13
CA VAL A 15 21.64 -7.38 11.07
C VAL A 15 23.16 -7.30 11.09
N ALA A 16 23.78 -6.78 10.04
CA ALA A 16 25.22 -6.57 10.03
C ALA A 16 25.59 -5.27 10.73
N ARG A 17 26.45 -5.35 11.75
CA ARG A 17 27.07 -4.20 12.40
C ARG A 17 28.41 -3.94 11.71
N ALA A 18 28.50 -2.85 10.96
CA ALA A 18 29.76 -2.24 10.57
C ALA A 18 29.61 -0.71 10.67
N GLY A 19 30.67 -0.08 11.19
CA GLY A 19 30.90 1.35 11.42
C GLY A 19 29.85 2.36 10.95
N SER A 20 29.50 3.25 11.88
CA SER A 20 28.72 4.45 11.66
C SER A 20 29.17 5.25 10.43
N CYS A 21 28.30 5.31 9.42
CA CYS A 21 28.32 6.37 8.41
C CYS A 21 27.11 7.27 8.66
N PRO A 22 27.29 8.57 8.94
CA PRO A 22 26.16 9.48 9.09
C PRO A 22 25.49 9.68 7.73
N VAL A 23 24.21 9.33 7.64
CA VAL A 23 23.37 9.68 6.50
C VAL A 23 22.99 11.15 6.65
N GLY A 24 23.57 12.00 5.81
CA GLY A 24 23.23 13.42 5.73
C GLY A 24 21.79 13.65 5.25
N PRO A 25 21.15 14.77 5.62
CA PRO A 25 19.78 15.05 5.22
C PRO A 25 19.69 15.33 3.72
N LEU A 26 18.81 14.61 3.03
CA LEU A 26 18.38 14.95 1.68
C LEU A 26 17.58 16.24 1.73
N LEU A 27 18.20 17.29 1.18
CA LEU A 27 17.63 18.61 1.00
C LEU A 27 16.37 18.57 0.14
N LEU A 28 15.32 19.12 0.72
CA LEU A 28 14.13 19.62 0.08
C LEU A 28 14.51 20.65 -1.00
N GLN A 29 14.07 20.44 -2.24
CA GLN A 29 14.03 21.49 -3.25
C GLN A 29 12.62 21.60 -3.83
N SER A 30 12.06 22.79 -3.66
CA SER A 30 10.90 23.28 -4.40
C SER A 30 11.35 23.86 -5.74
N PRO A 31 10.46 23.85 -6.76
CA PRO A 31 10.49 24.89 -7.77
C PRO A 31 9.26 25.81 -7.65
N GLN A 32 9.54 27.12 -7.69
CA GLN A 32 8.60 28.24 -7.79
C GLN A 32 8.20 28.48 -9.27
N PRO A 33 7.40 29.52 -9.64
CA PRO A 33 6.12 29.35 -10.31
C PRO A 33 6.20 29.82 -11.77
N TRP A 34 5.15 29.59 -12.56
CA TRP A 34 4.90 30.47 -13.70
C TRP A 34 3.42 30.60 -14.08
N HIS A 35 3.07 31.88 -14.23
CA HIS A 35 2.01 32.57 -14.99
C HIS A 35 0.51 32.27 -14.80
N THR A 36 -0.13 33.33 -14.29
CA THR A 36 -1.49 33.79 -14.48
C THR A 36 -1.91 33.84 -15.95
N PHE A 37 -3.11 33.35 -16.26
CA PHE A 37 -3.96 33.89 -17.33
C PHE A 37 -5.43 33.93 -16.88
N HIS A 38 -6.05 35.10 -17.06
CA HIS A 38 -7.50 35.38 -17.01
C HIS A 38 -8.17 34.87 -18.32
N ALA A 39 -9.48 34.75 -18.54
CA ALA A 39 -10.71 35.26 -17.93
C ALA A 39 -11.91 34.41 -18.43
N GLY A 40 -13.07 34.52 -17.78
CA GLY A 40 -14.37 34.21 -18.38
C GLY A 40 -15.41 33.68 -17.38
N PRO A 41 -16.53 34.39 -17.13
CA PRO A 41 -17.58 33.92 -16.24
C PRO A 41 -18.50 32.97 -17.02
N TRP A 42 -18.38 31.67 -16.76
CA TRP A 42 -19.34 30.69 -17.25
C TRP A 42 -20.39 30.40 -16.18
N LEU A 43 -21.59 30.92 -16.48
CA LEU A 43 -22.92 30.47 -16.09
C LEU A 43 -23.02 29.48 -14.93
N SER A 44 -23.73 29.95 -13.90
CA SER A 44 -24.37 29.14 -12.86
C SER A 44 -25.08 27.93 -13.48
N SER A 45 -24.56 26.74 -13.23
CA SER A 45 -25.31 25.49 -13.31
C SER A 45 -25.09 24.76 -12.00
N SER A 46 -26.16 24.36 -11.34
CA SER A 46 -26.15 23.57 -10.11
C SER A 46 -25.07 22.48 -10.15
N ALA A 47 -24.24 22.38 -9.11
CA ALA A 47 -23.23 21.34 -8.94
C ALA A 47 -23.90 19.96 -8.87
N SER A 48 -24.21 19.38 -10.03
CA SER A 48 -25.18 18.30 -10.15
C SER A 48 -24.46 17.00 -10.49
N SER A 49 -24.21 16.17 -9.47
CA SER A 49 -23.77 14.77 -9.47
C SER A 49 -22.47 14.39 -10.23
N LYS A 50 -22.30 14.77 -11.49
CA LYS A 50 -21.14 14.42 -12.33
C LYS A 50 -19.83 15.01 -11.83
N GLU A 51 -19.84 16.27 -11.36
CA GLU A 51 -18.65 16.92 -10.82
C GLU A 51 -18.20 16.27 -9.50
N LEU A 52 -19.15 15.97 -8.60
CA LEU A 52 -18.89 15.25 -7.36
C LEU A 52 -18.31 13.86 -7.64
N LEU A 53 -18.87 13.14 -8.62
CA LEU A 53 -18.37 11.84 -9.06
C LEU A 53 -16.92 11.91 -9.58
N MET A 54 -16.61 12.90 -10.41
CA MET A 54 -15.27 13.12 -10.93
C MET A 54 -14.28 13.50 -9.82
N LYS A 55 -14.70 14.36 -8.90
CA LYS A 55 -13.90 14.78 -7.74
C LYS A 55 -13.57 13.59 -6.83
N LEU A 56 -14.57 12.77 -6.51
CA LEU A 56 -14.40 11.57 -5.68
C LEU A 56 -13.47 10.55 -6.35
N ARG A 57 -13.63 10.31 -7.66
CA ARG A 57 -12.75 9.41 -8.41
C ARG A 57 -11.32 9.92 -8.46
N ARG A 58 -11.09 11.21 -8.71
CA ARG A 58 -9.73 11.78 -8.74
C ARG A 58 -9.04 11.69 -7.39
N ARG A 59 -9.78 11.88 -6.29
CA ARG A 59 -9.23 11.78 -4.92
C ARG A 59 -8.90 10.34 -4.53
N THR A 60 -9.76 9.38 -4.87
CA THR A 60 -9.67 8.00 -4.35
C THR A 60 -9.10 6.97 -5.32
N GLY A 61 -9.27 7.18 -6.62
CA GLY A 61 -8.84 6.26 -7.68
C GLY A 61 -9.73 5.02 -7.87
N TYR A 62 -10.86 4.89 -7.16
CA TYR A 62 -11.78 3.76 -7.34
C TYR A 62 -12.57 3.83 -8.67
N SER A 63 -13.19 2.72 -9.06
CA SER A 63 -14.02 2.64 -10.28
C SER A 63 -15.18 3.65 -10.24
N PHE A 64 -15.61 4.13 -11.41
CA PHE A 64 -16.75 5.04 -11.51
C PHE A 64 -18.04 4.45 -10.91
N VAL A 65 -18.26 3.15 -11.11
CA VAL A 65 -19.43 2.43 -10.57
C VAL A 65 -19.43 2.47 -9.04
N ASN A 66 -18.29 2.20 -8.41
CA ASN A 66 -18.17 2.22 -6.96
C ASN A 66 -18.32 3.65 -6.42
N CYS A 67 -17.71 4.64 -7.08
CA CYS A 67 -17.84 6.05 -6.70
C CYS A 67 -19.30 6.55 -6.81
N LYS A 68 -20.02 6.14 -7.85
CA LYS A 68 -21.43 6.48 -8.04
C LYS A 68 -22.29 5.88 -6.92
N LYS A 69 -22.13 4.59 -6.65
CA LYS A 69 -22.84 3.90 -5.57
C LYS A 69 -22.56 4.50 -4.20
N ALA A 70 -21.32 4.91 -3.94
CA ALA A 70 -20.93 5.58 -2.71
C ALA A 70 -21.65 6.92 -2.54
N LEU A 71 -21.68 7.76 -3.58
CA LEU A 71 -22.37 9.04 -3.55
C LEU A 71 -23.88 8.88 -3.38
N GLU A 72 -24.49 7.90 -4.04
CA GLU A 72 -25.93 7.60 -3.89
C GLU A 72 -26.25 7.15 -2.45
N THR A 73 -25.41 6.31 -1.86
CA THR A 73 -25.61 5.79 -0.49
C THR A 73 -25.38 6.86 0.58
N CYS A 74 -24.47 7.82 0.33
CA CYS A 74 -24.09 8.87 1.27
C CYS A 74 -24.78 10.23 0.98
N GLY A 75 -25.81 10.26 0.14
CA GLY A 75 -26.56 11.48 -0.16
C GLY A 75 -25.71 12.61 -0.77
N GLY A 76 -24.63 12.28 -1.48
CA GLY A 76 -23.73 13.26 -2.10
C GLY A 76 -22.63 13.84 -1.20
N ASP A 77 -22.51 13.40 0.06
CA ASP A 77 -21.40 13.81 0.93
C ASP A 77 -20.09 13.12 0.51
N LEU A 78 -19.10 13.92 0.09
CA LEU A 78 -17.80 13.43 -0.36
C LEU A 78 -17.00 12.73 0.75
N LYS A 79 -17.00 13.23 1.98
CA LYS A 79 -16.21 12.64 3.08
C LYS A 79 -16.81 11.31 3.51
N GLN A 80 -18.14 11.25 3.62
CA GLN A 80 -18.83 10.00 3.94
C GLN A 80 -18.69 8.99 2.80
N ALA A 81 -18.78 9.42 1.55
CA ALA A 81 -18.56 8.55 0.39
C ALA A 81 -17.14 7.98 0.35
N GLU A 82 -16.11 8.76 0.71
CA GLU A 82 -14.73 8.27 0.85
C GLU A 82 -14.62 7.20 1.93
N SER A 83 -15.16 7.44 3.13
CA SER A 83 -15.16 6.45 4.21
C SER A 83 -15.92 5.18 3.82
N TRP A 84 -17.06 5.33 3.14
CA TRP A 84 -17.85 4.20 2.63
C TRP A 84 -17.05 3.39 1.62
N LEU A 85 -16.38 4.04 0.66
CA LEU A 85 -15.52 3.38 -0.33
C LEU A 85 -14.39 2.60 0.33
N HIS A 86 -13.73 3.17 1.34
CA HIS A 86 -12.67 2.47 2.08
C HIS A 86 -13.19 1.20 2.77
N LYS A 87 -14.33 1.29 3.47
CA LYS A 87 -14.95 0.15 4.15
C LYS A 87 -15.37 -0.94 3.15
N GLN A 88 -15.97 -0.55 2.04
CA GLN A 88 -16.35 -1.50 0.98
C GLN A 88 -15.12 -2.14 0.32
N ALA A 89 -14.09 -1.36 0.02
CA ALA A 89 -12.86 -1.88 -0.58
C ALA A 89 -12.19 -2.93 0.32
N GLN A 90 -12.23 -2.77 1.64
CA GLN A 90 -11.70 -3.79 2.55
C GLN A 90 -12.50 -5.09 2.43
N LYS A 91 -13.83 -5.01 2.53
CA LYS A 91 -14.72 -6.19 2.40
C LYS A 91 -14.55 -6.90 1.05
N GLU A 92 -14.54 -6.15 -0.05
CA GLU A 92 -14.33 -6.68 -1.40
C GLU A 92 -12.94 -7.29 -1.55
N GLY A 93 -11.93 -6.68 -0.92
CA GLY A 93 -10.55 -7.17 -0.93
C GLY A 93 -10.43 -8.54 -0.33
N TRP A 94 -11.00 -8.73 0.86
CA TRP A 94 -11.05 -10.03 1.52
C TRP A 94 -11.76 -11.09 0.67
N SER A 95 -12.91 -10.76 0.08
CA SER A 95 -13.66 -11.66 -0.79
C SER A 95 -12.88 -12.03 -2.06
N LYS A 96 -12.30 -11.04 -2.75
CA LYS A 96 -11.50 -11.27 -3.96
C LYS A 96 -10.26 -12.09 -3.66
N ALA A 97 -9.56 -11.76 -2.58
CA ALA A 97 -8.38 -12.47 -2.17
C ALA A 97 -8.71 -13.95 -1.87
N ALA A 98 -9.87 -14.23 -1.25
CA ALA A 98 -10.31 -15.60 -0.99
C ALA A 98 -10.61 -16.37 -2.29
N ARG A 99 -11.18 -15.70 -3.30
CA ARG A 99 -11.42 -16.29 -4.62
C ARG A 99 -10.14 -16.51 -5.45
N LEU A 100 -9.16 -15.64 -5.29
CA LEU A 100 -7.86 -15.75 -5.99
C LEU A 100 -6.91 -16.72 -5.27
N HIS A 101 -7.27 -17.15 -4.05
CA HIS A 101 -6.54 -18.15 -3.32
C HIS A 101 -6.33 -19.43 -4.14
N GLY A 102 -5.12 -19.99 -4.07
CA GLY A 102 -4.77 -21.24 -4.75
C GLY A 102 -4.25 -21.06 -6.18
N ARG A 103 -4.36 -19.86 -6.77
CA ARG A 103 -3.72 -19.55 -8.06
C ARG A 103 -2.19 -19.54 -7.93
N LYS A 104 -1.50 -19.88 -9.01
CA LYS A 104 -0.03 -19.84 -9.08
C LYS A 104 0.42 -18.38 -9.20
N THR A 105 1.24 -17.93 -8.26
CA THR A 105 1.89 -16.61 -8.29
C THR A 105 3.40 -16.81 -8.29
N LYS A 106 3.98 -16.81 -9.50
CA LYS A 106 5.42 -17.04 -9.72
C LYS A 106 6.19 -15.75 -9.96
N GLU A 107 5.51 -14.70 -10.38
CA GLU A 107 6.08 -13.37 -10.58
C GLU A 107 6.05 -12.60 -9.25
N GLY A 108 6.74 -11.47 -9.16
CA GLY A 108 6.78 -10.68 -7.94
C GLY A 108 7.90 -9.66 -7.90
N LEU A 109 8.15 -9.12 -6.70
CA LEU A 109 9.31 -8.28 -6.41
C LEU A 109 9.96 -8.72 -5.09
N ILE A 110 11.27 -8.49 -5.03
CA ILE A 110 12.04 -8.52 -3.79
C ILE A 110 12.26 -7.08 -3.34
N GLY A 111 11.85 -6.76 -2.12
CA GLY A 111 12.11 -5.49 -1.46
C GLY A 111 13.27 -5.64 -0.47
N LEU A 112 14.27 -4.77 -0.58
CA LEU A 112 15.35 -4.62 0.39
C LEU A 112 15.19 -3.26 1.06
N LEU A 113 15.17 -3.24 2.40
CA LEU A 113 15.12 -2.01 3.17
C LEU A 113 16.11 -2.09 4.33
N GLN A 114 16.94 -1.06 4.46
CA GLN A 114 17.88 -0.91 5.55
C GLN A 114 17.61 0.40 6.29
N GLU A 115 17.52 0.33 7.61
CA GLU A 115 17.47 1.50 8.48
C GLU A 115 18.41 1.29 9.67
N GLY A 116 19.42 2.16 9.76
CA GLY A 116 20.51 1.98 10.73
C GLY A 116 21.20 0.63 10.56
N ASN A 117 21.15 -0.19 11.62
CA ASN A 117 21.78 -1.50 11.66
C ASN A 117 20.81 -2.65 11.33
N THR A 118 19.55 -2.35 11.02
CA THR A 118 18.54 -3.35 10.69
C THR A 118 18.31 -3.38 9.19
N THR A 119 18.53 -4.55 8.57
CA THR A 119 18.21 -4.78 7.15
C THR A 119 17.16 -5.87 7.04
N VAL A 120 16.13 -5.61 6.26
CA VAL A 120 15.06 -6.56 5.96
C VAL A 120 14.99 -6.82 4.46
N LEU A 121 14.76 -8.09 4.12
CA LEU A 121 14.49 -8.54 2.77
C LEU A 121 13.10 -9.18 2.75
N VAL A 122 12.23 -8.70 1.88
CA VAL A 122 10.85 -9.20 1.73
C VAL A 122 10.61 -9.64 0.29
N GLU A 123 9.89 -10.74 0.12
CA GLU A 123 9.42 -11.19 -1.19
C GLU A 123 7.90 -11.06 -1.23
N VAL A 124 7.38 -10.47 -2.31
CA VAL A 124 5.95 -10.29 -2.54
C VAL A 124 5.64 -10.80 -3.94
N ASN A 125 4.86 -11.88 -4.06
CA ASN A 125 4.53 -12.49 -5.35
C ASN A 125 3.18 -12.02 -5.91
N CYS A 126 3.04 -12.07 -7.23
CA CYS A 126 1.84 -11.77 -7.99
C CYS A 126 1.63 -12.76 -9.15
N GLU A 127 0.48 -12.66 -9.83
CA GLU A 127 0.11 -13.56 -10.94
C GLU A 127 0.96 -13.30 -12.20
N THR A 128 1.25 -12.02 -12.51
CA THR A 128 1.94 -11.59 -13.75
C THR A 128 2.94 -10.47 -13.48
N ASP A 129 3.90 -10.27 -14.40
CA ASP A 129 4.92 -9.22 -14.33
C ASP A 129 4.36 -7.81 -14.59
N PHE A 130 3.26 -7.69 -15.34
CA PHE A 130 2.54 -6.43 -15.48
C PHE A 130 2.06 -5.88 -14.13
N VAL A 131 1.69 -6.78 -13.21
CA VAL A 131 1.31 -6.39 -11.85
C VAL A 131 2.53 -5.93 -11.06
N SER A 132 3.67 -6.64 -11.15
CA SER A 132 4.88 -6.30 -10.39
C SER A 132 5.45 -4.93 -10.77
N ARG A 133 5.29 -4.52 -12.04
CA ARG A 133 5.74 -3.21 -12.54
C ARG A 133 4.83 -2.05 -12.14
N ASN A 134 3.65 -2.31 -11.57
CA ASN A 134 2.71 -1.26 -11.19
C ASN A 134 3.18 -0.51 -9.93
N LEU A 135 3.11 0.83 -9.94
CA LEU A 135 3.51 1.66 -8.80
C LEU A 135 2.75 1.30 -7.51
N LYS A 136 1.47 0.92 -7.59
CA LYS A 136 0.68 0.48 -6.42
C LYS A 136 1.20 -0.81 -5.83
N PHE A 137 1.69 -1.74 -6.66
CA PHE A 137 2.30 -2.97 -6.19
C PHE A 137 3.67 -2.71 -5.56
N GLN A 138 4.47 -1.83 -6.14
CA GLN A 138 5.75 -1.39 -5.55
C GLN A 138 5.54 -0.70 -4.19
N GLN A 139 4.50 0.16 -4.08
CA GLN A 139 4.10 0.77 -2.81
C GLN A 139 3.71 -0.29 -1.77
N LEU A 140 2.97 -1.34 -2.16
CA LEU A 140 2.66 -2.46 -1.27
C LEU A 140 3.94 -3.13 -0.76
N VAL A 141 4.90 -3.45 -1.63
CA VAL A 141 6.18 -4.06 -1.23
C VAL A 141 6.92 -3.19 -0.23
N GLN A 142 6.94 -1.86 -0.45
CA GLN A 142 7.52 -0.90 0.48
C GLN A 142 6.83 -0.94 1.85
N GLN A 143 5.49 -0.99 1.89
CA GLN A 143 4.75 -1.06 3.16
C GLN A 143 5.05 -2.36 3.92
N VAL A 144 5.13 -3.49 3.21
CA VAL A 144 5.50 -4.78 3.81
C VAL A 144 6.92 -4.73 4.39
N ALA A 145 7.87 -4.14 3.65
CA ALA A 145 9.24 -3.95 4.13
C ALA A 145 9.29 -3.06 5.39
N LEU A 146 8.57 -1.93 5.40
CA LEU A 146 8.49 -1.03 6.55
C LEU A 146 7.86 -1.71 7.78
N GLY A 147 6.74 -2.43 7.60
CA GLY A 147 6.11 -3.18 8.69
C GLY A 147 7.04 -4.25 9.28
N THR A 148 7.77 -4.95 8.42
CA THR A 148 8.78 -5.95 8.81
C THR A 148 9.93 -5.31 9.58
N LEU A 149 10.47 -4.20 9.07
CA LEU A 149 11.55 -3.45 9.71
C LEU A 149 11.14 -2.97 11.10
N LEU A 150 9.95 -2.38 11.24
CA LEU A 150 9.42 -1.92 12.53
C LEU A 150 9.26 -3.08 13.52
N HIS A 151 8.77 -4.23 13.06
CA HIS A 151 8.68 -5.43 13.88
C HIS A 151 10.08 -5.89 14.34
N CYS A 152 11.05 -5.99 13.42
CA CYS A 152 12.42 -6.38 13.76
C CYS A 152 13.11 -5.40 14.72
N GLN A 153 12.85 -4.09 14.60
CA GLN A 153 13.36 -3.08 15.53
C GLN A 153 12.71 -3.16 16.91
N SER A 154 11.51 -3.73 17.02
CA SER A 154 10.84 -3.94 18.31
C SER A 154 11.40 -5.15 19.07
N LEU A 155 11.91 -6.16 18.35
CA LEU A 155 12.57 -7.35 18.88
C LEU A 155 13.99 -7.08 19.40
N LYS A 156 14.29 -5.85 19.82
CA LYS A 156 15.58 -5.48 20.40
C LYS A 156 15.84 -6.32 21.65
N ASP A 157 16.61 -7.40 21.51
CA ASP A 157 17.55 -7.75 22.55
C ASP A 157 18.79 -8.55 22.09
N GLN A 158 19.84 -8.28 22.87
CA GLN A 158 21.11 -8.93 23.12
C GLN A 158 22.33 -8.63 22.25
N LEU A 159 23.41 -8.29 22.99
CA LEU A 159 24.78 -7.99 22.60
C LEU A 159 25.46 -9.18 21.89
N SER A 160 24.98 -9.53 20.71
CA SER A 160 25.65 -10.46 19.81
C SER A 160 26.12 -9.71 18.55
N THR A 161 27.14 -10.27 17.88
CA THR A 161 27.78 -9.66 16.70
C THR A 161 26.80 -9.40 15.55
N TYR A 162 25.78 -10.25 15.37
CA TYR A 162 24.67 -10.05 14.44
C TYR A 162 23.49 -10.95 14.83
N SER A 163 22.26 -10.48 14.61
CA SER A 163 21.03 -11.27 14.78
C SER A 163 20.39 -11.55 13.42
N LYS A 164 19.98 -12.80 13.18
CA LYS A 164 19.25 -13.17 11.96
C LYS A 164 17.95 -13.84 12.34
N GLY A 165 16.84 -13.30 11.85
CA GLY A 165 15.49 -13.85 12.02
C GLY A 165 14.86 -14.18 10.68
N PHE A 166 13.82 -15.01 10.71
CA PHE A 166 12.98 -15.29 9.56
C PHE A 166 11.52 -15.20 9.99
N LEU A 167 10.69 -14.59 9.14
CA LEU A 167 9.24 -14.59 9.31
C LEU A 167 8.62 -15.46 8.23
N ASN A 168 7.75 -16.35 8.66
CA ASN A 168 6.90 -17.12 7.76
C ASN A 168 5.73 -16.25 7.26
N SER A 169 4.99 -16.77 6.28
CA SER A 169 3.88 -16.06 5.64
C SER A 169 2.77 -15.66 6.64
N SER A 170 2.49 -16.50 7.63
CA SER A 170 1.47 -16.23 8.65
C SER A 170 1.91 -15.12 9.60
N GLU A 171 3.15 -15.18 10.10
CA GLU A 171 3.75 -14.17 10.98
C GLU A 171 3.81 -12.80 10.29
N LEU A 172 4.28 -12.77 9.03
CA LEU A 172 4.36 -11.54 8.24
C LEU A 172 2.99 -10.88 8.08
N SER A 173 1.93 -11.68 7.96
CA SER A 173 0.58 -11.19 7.67
C SER A 173 -0.12 -10.57 8.86
N GLU A 174 0.29 -10.96 10.06
CA GLU A 174 -0.22 -10.45 11.32
C GLU A 174 0.54 -9.20 11.79
N LEU A 175 1.66 -8.86 11.15
CA LEU A 175 2.40 -7.65 11.47
C LEU A 175 1.54 -6.39 11.29
N PRO A 176 1.77 -5.36 12.13
CA PRO A 176 1.10 -4.08 12.00
C PRO A 176 1.47 -3.39 10.69
N ALA A 177 0.48 -2.71 10.11
CA ALA A 177 0.55 -2.02 8.82
C ALA A 177 1.39 -0.73 8.78
N GLY A 178 2.20 -0.47 9.82
CA GLY A 178 2.98 0.76 10.04
C GLY A 178 2.37 1.70 11.08
N ARG A 179 3.02 2.86 11.33
CA ARG A 179 2.60 3.84 12.36
C ARG A 179 1.38 4.68 11.97
N GLU A 180 1.12 4.88 10.68
CA GLU A 180 0.09 5.81 10.17
C GLU A 180 -1.18 5.12 9.66
N ARG A 181 -1.22 3.79 9.58
CA ARG A 181 -2.36 3.04 9.05
C ARG A 181 -2.81 1.99 10.05
N GLU A 182 -4.10 2.05 10.41
CA GLU A 182 -4.73 1.04 11.24
C GLU A 182 -4.83 -0.30 10.49
N GLY A 183 -4.61 -1.40 11.23
CA GLY A 183 -4.73 -2.77 10.72
C GLY A 183 -3.41 -3.52 10.60
N CYS A 184 -3.49 -4.72 10.03
CA CYS A 184 -2.34 -5.60 9.82
C CYS A 184 -2.00 -5.73 8.33
N LEU A 185 -0.81 -6.23 8.00
CA LEU A 185 -0.33 -6.32 6.61
C LEU A 185 -1.28 -7.11 5.71
N ARG A 186 -1.98 -8.12 6.24
CA ARG A 186 -3.04 -8.84 5.51
C ARG A 186 -4.19 -7.93 5.04
N ASP A 187 -4.58 -6.92 5.83
CA ASP A 187 -5.62 -5.96 5.45
C ASP A 187 -5.15 -5.07 4.30
N GLN A 188 -3.89 -4.61 4.37
CA GLN A 188 -3.28 -3.84 3.30
C GLN A 188 -3.15 -4.66 2.01
N LEU A 189 -2.77 -5.94 2.11
CA LEU A 189 -2.72 -6.84 0.96
C LEU A 189 -4.11 -7.01 0.33
N ALA A 190 -5.14 -7.23 1.15
CA ALA A 190 -6.52 -7.35 0.68
C ALA A 190 -6.97 -6.08 -0.06
N LEU A 191 -6.66 -4.90 0.47
CA LEU A 191 -6.94 -3.62 -0.19
C LEU A 191 -6.18 -3.46 -1.51
N ALA A 192 -4.90 -3.82 -1.54
CA ALA A 192 -4.07 -3.75 -2.74
C ALA A 192 -4.61 -4.67 -3.86
N ILE A 193 -5.14 -5.85 -3.52
CA ILE A 193 -5.77 -6.76 -4.49
C ILE A 193 -6.96 -6.10 -5.20
N VAL A 194 -7.74 -5.26 -4.50
CA VAL A 194 -8.82 -4.50 -5.14
C VAL A 194 -8.26 -3.44 -6.08
N GLN A 195 -7.26 -2.69 -5.64
CA GLN A 195 -6.73 -1.55 -6.39
C GLN A 195 -5.91 -1.95 -7.62
N VAL A 196 -5.14 -3.02 -7.53
CA VAL A 196 -4.26 -3.50 -8.61
C VAL A 196 -5.07 -4.18 -9.72
N LYS A 197 -6.17 -4.86 -9.38
CA LYS A 197 -7.04 -5.56 -10.34
C LYS A 197 -8.14 -4.66 -10.94
N LEU A 198 -8.13 -3.36 -10.65
CA LEU A 198 -9.03 -2.35 -11.25
C LEU A 198 -8.50 -1.80 -12.59
N LEU A 199 -7.40 -2.34 -13.11
CA LEU A 199 -6.78 -1.93 -14.38
C LEU A 199 -6.94 -2.96 -15.52
N TYR A 200 -7.74 -4.02 -15.30
CA TYR A 200 -8.16 -4.98 -16.34
C TYR A 200 -9.67 -5.14 -16.33
#